data_AF-A0A3D0RRY9-F1
#
_entry.id   AF-A0A3D0RRY9-F1
#
_cell.length_a   1.000
_cell.length_b   1.000
_cell.length_c   1.000
_cell.angle_alpha   90.00
_cell.angle_beta   90.00
_cell.angle_gamma   90.00
#
_symmetry.space_group_name_H-M   'P 1'
#
loop_
_entity.id
_entity.type
_entity.pdbx_description
1 polymer ?
#
loop_
_entity_poly.entity_id
_entity_poly.type
_entity_poly.pdbx_seq_one_letter_code
_entity_poly.pdbx_strand_id
1 'polypeptide(L)'
;MIYSQYSFTGNLDINQFNPETDSVRERIISFTLENPTFVANFITSHFLNTEIGGLLALPLIKPFNGLQEPVNLYWMEWNGSLEWYNLILILIYLSIIAIGFGIAWKKLGWLGLIPLAFNLGYAMSNGIARFSSWRYNLPVDWVFYFYFAIGLIELFSIVANLFGKKLIEPNKKSFEIKNISLREFRPQYIFIVLAFMFIGSTPWLAKGIAEPRYTASQNDLIAQLESNGYNRVEIESFLSQPNALIIEGRLLYPRFYRRTEGLSSTNPWPAYAVKDFARLSFLVINENRYDVIFPTREIYNFQQGADVIVLACQFDNVFYARVVNFGNQNFQSAPLTDDCSLITDN
;
A
#
# COMPACT_ATOMS: atom_id res chain seq x y z
N MET A 1 11.08 -16.08 5.10
CA MET A 1 11.53 -15.31 6.29
C MET A 1 10.59 -14.16 6.68
N ILE A 2 9.64 -13.70 5.84
CA ILE A 2 8.64 -12.67 6.22
C ILE A 2 7.35 -13.32 6.82
N TYR A 3 7.08 -14.59 6.50
CA TYR A 3 5.88 -15.33 6.95
C TYR A 3 5.75 -15.42 8.48
N SER A 4 6.86 -15.51 9.22
CA SER A 4 6.86 -15.62 10.68
C SER A 4 6.57 -14.31 11.42
N GLN A 5 6.46 -13.17 10.71
CA GLN A 5 6.23 -11.86 11.32
C GLN A 5 4.74 -11.58 11.58
N TYR A 6 3.85 -12.32 10.91
CA TYR A 6 2.39 -12.14 11.01
C TYR A 6 1.69 -13.26 11.79
N SER A 7 2.31 -14.43 11.94
CA SER A 7 1.78 -15.50 12.78
C SER A 7 2.25 -15.32 14.22
N PHE A 8 1.47 -14.64 15.05
CA PHE A 8 1.68 -14.65 16.49
C PHE A 8 1.01 -15.90 17.07
N THR A 9 1.80 -16.86 17.56
CA THR A 9 1.33 -18.09 18.21
C THR A 9 1.29 -17.96 19.73
N GLY A 10 0.81 -16.84 20.24
CA GLY A 10 0.62 -16.59 21.68
C GLY A 10 -0.84 -16.25 22.00
N ASN A 11 -1.13 -16.03 23.29
CA ASN A 11 -2.47 -15.80 23.86
C ASN A 11 -3.15 -14.47 23.45
N LEU A 12 -3.07 -14.06 22.18
CA LEU A 12 -3.92 -12.99 21.64
C LEU A 12 -5.27 -13.61 21.23
N ASP A 13 -6.12 -13.87 22.22
CA ASP A 13 -7.52 -14.18 21.96
C ASP A 13 -8.27 -12.88 21.63
N ILE A 14 -8.39 -12.62 20.33
CA ILE A 14 -9.06 -11.45 19.77
C ILE A 14 -10.55 -11.41 20.16
N ASN A 15 -11.13 -12.56 20.51
CA ASN A 15 -12.53 -12.68 20.93
C ASN A 15 -12.78 -12.15 22.35
N GLN A 16 -11.73 -11.91 23.13
CA GLN A 16 -11.82 -11.36 24.49
C GLN A 16 -11.70 -9.84 24.54
N PHE A 17 -11.46 -9.17 23.41
CA PHE A 17 -11.36 -7.72 23.36
C PHE A 17 -12.73 -7.10 23.11
N ASN A 18 -13.23 -6.32 24.08
CA ASN A 18 -14.44 -5.53 23.89
C ASN A 18 -14.05 -4.05 23.61
N PRO A 19 -14.18 -3.56 22.37
CA PRO A 19 -13.79 -2.20 22.01
C PRO A 19 -14.57 -1.10 22.74
N GLU A 20 -15.73 -1.41 23.33
CA GLU A 20 -16.55 -0.43 24.08
C GLU A 20 -16.07 -0.23 25.53
N THR A 21 -15.43 -1.24 26.13
CA THR A 21 -15.02 -1.22 27.54
C THR A 21 -13.51 -1.19 27.73
N ASP A 22 -12.75 -1.72 26.76
CA ASP A 22 -11.32 -1.95 26.91
C ASP A 22 -10.51 -0.80 26.31
N SER A 23 -9.53 -0.30 27.07
CA SER A 23 -8.59 0.70 26.59
C SER A 23 -7.59 0.07 25.60
N VAL A 24 -7.72 0.43 24.32
CA VAL A 24 -6.77 0.03 23.25
C VAL A 24 -5.34 0.38 23.64
N ARG A 25 -5.12 1.53 24.26
CA ARG A 25 -3.79 1.99 24.71
C ARG A 25 -3.20 1.04 25.75
N GLU A 26 -3.97 0.69 26.77
CA GLU A 26 -3.51 -0.19 27.85
C GLU A 26 -3.20 -1.58 27.32
N ARG A 27 -4.02 -2.09 26.40
CA ARG A 27 -3.77 -3.40 25.76
C ARG A 27 -2.52 -3.40 24.88
N ILE A 28 -2.25 -2.32 24.14
CA ILE A 28 -1.01 -2.19 23.37
C ILE A 28 0.21 -2.17 24.30
N ILE A 29 0.12 -1.43 25.41
CA ILE A 29 1.21 -1.37 26.40
C ILE A 29 1.41 -2.74 27.05
N SER A 30 0.35 -3.40 27.51
CA SER A 30 0.43 -4.72 28.16
C SER A 30 0.98 -5.76 27.19
N PHE A 31 0.47 -5.80 25.96
CA PHE A 31 0.97 -6.71 24.91
C PHE A 31 2.46 -6.49 24.63
N THR A 32 2.90 -5.23 24.59
CA THR A 32 4.31 -4.88 24.37
C THR A 32 5.21 -5.34 25.51
N LEU A 33 4.74 -5.19 26.76
CA LEU A 33 5.46 -5.63 27.94
C LEU A 33 5.48 -7.17 28.09
N GLU A 34 4.40 -7.84 27.68
CA GLU A 34 4.28 -9.29 27.70
C GLU A 34 5.10 -9.96 26.58
N ASN A 35 5.25 -9.29 25.43
CA ASN A 35 5.89 -9.86 24.24
C ASN A 35 7.00 -8.98 23.65
N PRO A 36 7.98 -8.51 24.46
CA PRO A 36 8.95 -7.50 24.02
C PRO A 36 9.83 -7.98 22.86
N THR A 37 10.22 -9.26 22.83
CA THR A 37 11.01 -9.85 21.74
C THR A 37 10.21 -9.89 20.43
N PHE A 38 8.95 -10.29 20.49
CA PHE A 38 8.08 -10.29 19.30
C PHE A 38 7.90 -8.86 18.78
N VAL A 39 7.69 -7.90 19.68
CA VAL A 39 7.56 -6.49 19.31
C VAL A 39 8.82 -5.94 18.66
N ALA A 40 9.97 -6.13 19.30
CA ALA A 40 11.25 -5.71 18.76
C ALA A 40 11.53 -6.34 17.38
N ASN A 41 11.23 -7.63 17.21
CA ASN A 41 11.47 -8.34 15.95
C ASN A 41 10.69 -7.75 14.78
N PHE A 42 9.39 -7.46 14.93
CA PHE A 42 8.64 -6.87 13.82
C PHE A 42 9.08 -5.42 13.56
N ILE A 43 9.33 -4.62 14.61
CA ILE A 43 9.77 -3.22 14.45
C ILE A 43 11.10 -3.19 13.69
N THR A 44 12.09 -3.98 14.13
CA THR A 44 13.40 -4.08 13.48
C THR A 44 13.27 -4.60 12.05
N SER A 45 12.41 -5.58 11.79
CA SER A 45 12.22 -6.12 10.44
C SER A 45 11.68 -5.08 9.48
N HIS A 46 10.64 -4.35 9.88
CA HIS A 46 10.03 -3.28 9.08
C HIS A 46 10.96 -2.06 8.92
N PHE A 47 11.70 -1.71 9.98
CA PHE A 47 12.73 -0.68 9.95
C PHE A 47 13.83 -1.04 8.93
N LEU A 48 14.45 -2.22 9.06
CA LEU A 48 15.51 -2.67 8.15
C LEU A 48 15.00 -2.82 6.72
N ASN A 49 13.76 -3.27 6.52
CA ASN A 49 13.16 -3.33 5.20
C ASN A 49 12.98 -1.95 4.55
N THR A 50 12.69 -0.91 5.35
CA THR A 50 12.63 0.48 4.88
C THR A 50 14.02 0.96 4.46
N GLU A 51 15.05 0.72 5.28
CA GLU A 51 16.43 1.10 5.00
C GLU A 51 17.00 0.38 3.76
N ILE A 52 16.82 -0.93 3.69
CA ILE A 52 17.23 -1.74 2.53
C ILE A 52 16.48 -1.28 1.30
N GLY A 53 15.17 -1.07 1.39
CA GLY A 53 14.38 -0.61 0.26
C GLY A 53 14.74 0.80 -0.21
N GLY A 54 15.17 1.69 0.69
CA GLY A 54 15.70 3.00 0.32
C GLY A 54 17.05 2.91 -0.39
N LEU A 55 17.95 2.02 0.05
CA LEU A 55 19.21 1.75 -0.64
C LEU A 55 18.98 1.15 -2.04
N LEU A 56 18.02 0.22 -2.15
CA LEU A 56 17.61 -0.42 -3.41
C LEU A 56 16.80 0.49 -4.34
N ALA A 57 16.53 1.74 -3.93
CA ALA A 57 16.03 2.76 -4.83
C ALA A 57 17.11 3.15 -5.87
N LEU A 58 18.40 2.96 -5.53
CA LEU A 58 19.48 3.02 -6.51
C LEU A 58 19.41 1.80 -7.45
N PRO A 59 19.57 2.00 -8.77
CA PRO A 59 19.32 0.96 -9.75
C PRO A 59 20.29 -0.21 -9.62
N LEU A 60 19.76 -1.43 -9.53
CA LEU A 60 20.54 -2.65 -9.65
C LEU A 60 20.68 -3.09 -11.11
N ILE A 61 21.69 -3.91 -11.39
CA ILE A 61 21.82 -4.57 -12.68
C ILE A 61 20.73 -5.64 -12.77
N LYS A 62 19.75 -5.42 -13.66
CA LYS A 62 18.73 -6.39 -14.02
C LYS A 62 19.14 -7.11 -15.31
N PRO A 63 18.99 -8.45 -15.40
CA PRO A 63 19.15 -9.15 -16.67
C PRO A 63 18.17 -8.59 -17.71
N PHE A 64 18.66 -8.33 -18.91
CA PHE A 64 17.84 -7.86 -20.02
C PHE A 64 17.12 -9.07 -20.63
N ASN A 65 15.82 -9.23 -20.36
CA ASN A 65 15.03 -10.35 -20.92
C ASN A 65 14.24 -9.95 -22.19
N GLY A 66 14.69 -8.90 -22.89
CA GLY A 66 14.10 -8.44 -24.15
C GLY A 66 13.26 -7.17 -24.04
N LEU A 67 12.91 -6.60 -25.20
CA LEU A 67 12.19 -5.31 -25.30
C LEU A 67 10.70 -5.37 -24.90
N GLN A 68 10.14 -6.58 -24.81
CA GLN A 68 8.73 -6.81 -24.45
C GLN A 68 8.53 -7.09 -22.96
N GLU A 69 9.60 -7.17 -22.18
CA GLU A 69 9.46 -7.34 -20.73
C GLU A 69 8.79 -6.08 -20.15
N PRO A 70 7.66 -6.22 -19.43
CA PRO A 70 7.03 -5.07 -18.81
C PRO A 70 8.04 -4.43 -17.85
N VAL A 71 8.20 -3.11 -17.96
CA VAL A 71 9.01 -2.30 -17.04
C VAL A 71 8.31 -2.26 -15.68
N ASN A 72 8.36 -3.38 -14.94
CA ASN A 72 7.84 -3.48 -13.59
C ASN A 72 8.92 -3.01 -12.61
N LEU A 73 9.02 -1.69 -12.46
CA LEU A 73 9.93 -1.05 -11.49
C LEU A 73 9.58 -1.40 -10.04
N TYR A 74 8.34 -1.82 -9.75
CA TYR A 74 7.81 -1.91 -8.38
C TYR A 74 7.17 -3.26 -8.01
N TRP A 75 7.09 -4.22 -8.94
CA TRP A 75 6.33 -5.48 -8.78
C TRP A 75 7.17 -6.73 -9.13
N MET A 76 8.48 -6.65 -8.95
CA MET A 76 9.36 -7.80 -9.13
C MET A 76 9.30 -8.66 -7.88
N GLU A 77 8.94 -9.94 -8.03
CA GLU A 77 9.09 -10.91 -6.94
C GLU A 77 10.58 -11.02 -6.59
N TRP A 78 10.93 -10.62 -5.36
CA TRP A 78 12.28 -10.78 -4.85
C TRP A 78 12.34 -12.00 -3.95
N ASN A 79 13.16 -12.97 -4.35
CA ASN A 79 13.36 -14.22 -3.61
C ASN A 79 14.29 -14.07 -2.38
N GLY A 80 14.71 -12.85 -2.04
CA GLY A 80 15.64 -12.57 -0.93
C GLY A 80 17.11 -12.85 -1.27
N SER A 81 17.42 -13.23 -2.51
CA SER A 81 18.80 -13.43 -2.97
C SER A 81 19.27 -12.22 -3.80
N LEU A 82 20.57 -11.98 -3.76
CA LEU A 82 21.21 -10.93 -4.55
C LEU A 82 22.38 -11.55 -5.31
N GLU A 83 22.41 -11.30 -6.61
CA GLU A 83 23.53 -11.72 -7.45
C GLU A 83 24.84 -11.06 -6.99
N TRP A 84 25.96 -11.77 -7.12
CA TRP A 84 27.26 -11.32 -6.59
C TRP A 84 27.71 -9.97 -7.15
N TYR A 85 27.40 -9.67 -8.42
CA TYR A 85 27.73 -8.39 -9.04
C TYR A 85 26.89 -7.23 -8.47
N ASN A 86 25.61 -7.50 -8.13
CA ASN A 86 24.76 -6.53 -7.45
C ASN A 86 25.21 -6.31 -6.01
N LEU A 87 25.76 -7.33 -5.34
CA LEU A 87 26.40 -7.17 -4.03
C LEU A 87 27.58 -6.19 -4.10
N ILE A 88 28.46 -6.36 -5.08
CA ILE A 88 29.58 -5.43 -5.31
C ILE A 88 29.07 -4.02 -5.60
N LEU A 89 28.04 -3.88 -6.44
CA LEU A 89 27.44 -2.59 -6.76
C LEU A 89 26.87 -1.89 -5.54
N ILE A 90 26.17 -2.62 -4.66
CA ILE A 90 25.68 -2.08 -3.39
C ILE A 90 26.83 -1.60 -2.50
N LEU A 91 27.94 -2.34 -2.41
CA LEU A 91 29.11 -1.90 -1.64
C LEU A 91 29.72 -0.60 -2.21
N ILE A 92 29.73 -0.45 -3.53
CA ILE A 92 30.13 0.81 -4.20
C ILE A 92 29.17 1.94 -3.82
N TYR A 93 27.86 1.71 -3.87
CA TYR A 93 26.86 2.71 -3.48
C TYR A 93 27.01 3.14 -2.02
N LEU A 94 27.17 2.20 -1.10
CA LEU A 94 27.41 2.47 0.32
C LEU A 94 28.70 3.26 0.54
N SER A 95 29.76 2.96 -0.21
CA SER A 95 31.03 3.70 -0.13
C SER A 95 30.86 5.16 -0.56
N ILE A 96 30.13 5.40 -1.65
CA ILE A 96 29.85 6.76 -2.14
C ILE A 96 28.95 7.52 -1.16
N ILE A 97 27.90 6.87 -0.63
CA ILE A 97 27.03 7.45 0.40
C ILE A 97 27.84 7.82 1.66
N ALA A 98 28.75 6.95 2.11
CA ALA A 98 29.60 7.22 3.27
C ALA A 98 30.50 8.45 3.06
N ILE A 99 31.05 8.62 1.85
CA ILE A 99 31.80 9.83 1.48
C ILE A 99 30.89 11.06 1.57
N GLY A 100 29.70 11.00 0.96
CA GLY A 100 28.75 12.11 0.98
C GLY A 100 28.29 12.49 2.38
N PHE A 101 28.05 11.50 3.22
CA PHE A 101 27.74 11.66 4.64
C PHE A 101 28.87 12.37 5.39
N GLY A 102 30.11 11.91 5.23
CA GLY A 102 31.28 12.51 5.87
C GLY A 102 31.48 13.98 5.47
N ILE A 103 31.17 14.33 4.23
CA ILE A 103 31.27 15.70 3.73
C ILE A 103 30.15 16.58 4.25
N ALA A 104 28.92 16.08 4.26
CA ALA A 104 27.78 16.78 4.82
C ALA A 104 28.04 17.13 6.29
N TRP A 105 28.56 16.18 7.06
CA TRP A 105 28.98 16.41 8.44
C TRP A 105 30.14 17.40 8.55
N LYS A 106 31.20 17.26 7.75
CA LYS A 106 32.36 18.16 7.77
C LYS A 106 31.99 19.61 7.46
N LYS A 107 31.03 19.84 6.55
CA LYS A 107 30.64 21.19 6.10
C LYS A 107 29.53 21.81 6.94
N LEU A 108 28.56 21.02 7.42
CA LEU A 108 27.33 21.51 8.06
C LEU A 108 27.07 20.93 9.47
N GLY A 109 27.94 20.03 9.97
CA GLY A 109 27.76 19.37 11.25
C GLY A 109 26.41 18.67 11.37
N TRP A 110 25.72 18.90 12.49
CA TRP A 110 24.38 18.36 12.76
C TRP A 110 23.33 18.73 11.71
N LEU A 111 23.43 19.90 11.07
CA LEU A 111 22.48 20.29 10.01
C LEU A 111 22.62 19.35 8.79
N GLY A 112 23.81 18.84 8.53
CA GLY A 112 24.05 17.84 7.49
C GLY A 112 23.41 16.47 7.78
N LEU A 113 22.98 16.21 9.02
CA LEU A 113 22.32 14.97 9.43
C LEU A 113 20.79 15.05 9.42
N ILE A 114 20.20 16.22 9.16
CA ILE A 114 18.74 16.38 9.16
C ILE A 114 18.05 15.38 8.20
N PRO A 115 18.52 15.19 6.95
CA PRO A 115 17.94 14.17 6.06
C PRO A 115 18.00 12.76 6.64
N LEU A 116 19.15 12.37 7.22
CA LEU A 116 19.29 11.06 7.86
C LEU A 116 18.34 10.91 9.07
N ALA A 117 18.26 11.92 9.93
CA ALA A 117 17.37 11.89 11.08
C ALA A 117 15.90 11.75 10.66
N PHE A 118 15.50 12.43 9.59
CA PHE A 118 14.16 12.31 9.01
C PHE A 118 13.90 10.90 8.48
N ASN A 119 14.83 10.33 7.71
CA ASN A 119 14.75 8.96 7.20
C ASN A 119 14.65 7.92 8.33
N LEU A 120 15.55 7.96 9.31
CA LEU A 120 15.54 7.01 10.44
C LEU A 120 14.28 7.13 11.30
N GLY A 121 13.83 8.36 11.57
CA GLY A 121 12.61 8.60 12.35
C GLY A 121 11.37 8.10 11.62
N TYR A 122 11.31 8.30 10.31
CA TYR A 122 10.22 7.82 9.47
C TYR A 122 10.25 6.28 9.35
N ALA A 123 11.43 5.68 9.13
CA ALA A 123 11.60 4.22 9.10
C ALA A 123 11.22 3.57 10.44
N MET A 124 11.54 4.22 11.56
CA MET A 124 11.09 3.80 12.89
C MET A 124 9.57 3.89 13.03
N SER A 125 8.97 4.97 12.52
CA SER A 125 7.51 5.13 12.52
C SER A 125 6.82 4.03 11.70
N ASN A 126 7.36 3.69 10.52
CA ASN A 126 6.92 2.54 9.73
C ASN A 126 7.08 1.23 10.51
N GLY A 127 8.20 1.07 11.24
CA GLY A 127 8.46 -0.08 12.09
C GLY A 127 7.38 -0.29 13.15
N ILE A 128 7.07 0.77 13.89
CA ILE A 128 6.02 0.78 14.93
C ILE A 128 4.64 0.54 14.31
N ALA A 129 4.34 1.19 13.17
CA ALA A 129 3.07 1.05 12.46
C ALA A 129 2.93 -0.25 11.66
N ARG A 130 3.99 -1.08 11.59
CA ARG A 130 4.06 -2.30 10.78
C ARG A 130 3.80 -2.07 9.29
N PHE A 131 4.21 -0.92 8.79
CA PHE A 131 4.12 -0.59 7.37
C PHE A 131 5.41 -0.98 6.65
N SER A 132 5.26 -1.67 5.53
CA SER A 132 6.38 -2.09 4.69
C SER A 132 5.91 -2.36 3.28
N SER A 133 6.56 -1.68 2.34
CA SER A 133 6.41 -1.80 0.88
C SER A 133 7.08 -0.55 0.28
N TRP A 134 7.45 -0.60 -1.00
CA TRP A 134 8.05 0.54 -1.71
C TRP A 134 7.25 1.84 -1.55
N ARG A 135 5.91 1.77 -1.49
CA ARG A 135 5.02 2.93 -1.32
C ARG A 135 5.24 3.68 -0.01
N TYR A 136 5.69 2.96 1.02
CA TYR A 136 6.01 3.54 2.31
C TYR A 136 7.46 4.02 2.37
N ASN A 137 8.33 3.65 1.43
CA ASN A 137 9.69 4.16 1.40
C ASN A 137 9.79 5.50 0.66
N LEU A 138 8.88 5.74 -0.28
CA LEU A 138 8.85 6.91 -1.17
C LEU A 138 8.98 8.28 -0.47
N PRO A 139 8.46 8.51 0.75
CA PRO A 139 8.66 9.79 1.43
C PRO A 139 10.11 10.07 1.88
N VAL A 140 10.96 9.03 1.97
CA VAL A 140 12.31 9.11 2.54
C VAL A 140 13.41 8.46 1.70
N ASP A 141 13.08 7.83 0.57
CA ASP A 141 14.05 7.22 -0.34
C ASP A 141 15.07 8.23 -0.89
N TRP A 142 14.64 9.49 -1.06
CA TRP A 142 15.48 10.59 -1.54
C TRP A 142 16.71 10.86 -0.68
N VAL A 143 16.71 10.46 0.59
CA VAL A 143 17.84 10.65 1.49
C VAL A 143 19.06 9.85 1.01
N PHE A 144 18.85 8.68 0.42
CA PHE A 144 19.93 7.90 -0.20
C PHE A 144 20.49 8.61 -1.42
N TYR A 145 19.64 9.13 -2.31
CA TYR A 145 20.09 9.94 -3.46
C TYR A 145 20.82 11.20 -3.03
N PHE A 146 20.38 11.84 -1.94
CA PHE A 146 20.97 13.06 -1.42
C PHE A 146 22.43 12.85 -0.99
N TYR A 147 22.69 11.87 -0.11
CA TYR A 147 24.07 11.58 0.30
C TYR A 147 24.89 10.96 -0.83
N PHE A 148 24.29 10.13 -1.67
CA PHE A 148 24.95 9.59 -2.85
C PHE A 148 25.43 10.69 -3.81
N ALA A 149 24.60 11.69 -4.08
CA ALA A 149 24.94 12.82 -4.94
C ALA A 149 26.08 13.67 -4.35
N ILE A 150 26.07 13.94 -3.04
CA ILE A 150 27.18 14.64 -2.37
C ILE A 150 28.48 13.83 -2.52
N GLY A 151 28.40 12.51 -2.33
CA GLY A 151 29.54 11.61 -2.50
C GLY A 151 30.09 11.61 -3.93
N LEU A 152 29.22 11.58 -4.94
CA LEU A 152 29.61 11.66 -6.35
C LEU A 152 30.26 13.00 -6.69
N ILE A 153 29.71 14.12 -6.19
CA ILE A 153 30.29 15.44 -6.41
C ILE A 153 31.72 15.49 -5.87
N GLU A 154 31.97 14.92 -4.70
CA GLU A 154 33.34 14.84 -4.16
C GLU A 154 34.23 13.92 -4.98
N LEU A 155 33.73 12.75 -5.39
CA LEU A 155 34.51 11.83 -6.21
C LEU A 155 34.97 12.50 -7.50
N PHE A 156 34.06 13.20 -8.19
CA PHE A 156 34.39 13.98 -9.38
C PHE A 156 35.34 15.15 -9.08
N SER A 157 35.20 15.74 -7.89
CA SER A 157 36.10 16.80 -7.42
C SER A 157 37.53 16.29 -7.21
N ILE A 158 37.69 15.12 -6.60
CA ILE A 158 38.97 14.43 -6.44
C ILE A 158 39.57 14.10 -7.80
N VAL A 159 38.77 13.52 -8.72
CA VAL A 159 39.23 13.21 -10.08
C VAL A 159 39.65 14.48 -10.83
N ALA A 160 38.88 15.56 -10.77
CA ALA A 160 39.23 16.82 -11.41
C ALA A 160 40.54 17.41 -10.86
N ASN A 161 40.76 17.33 -9.55
CA ASN A 161 42.02 17.74 -8.93
C ASN A 161 43.22 16.91 -9.42
N LEU A 162 43.05 15.61 -9.65
CA LEU A 162 44.09 14.75 -10.23
C LEU A 162 44.50 15.20 -11.64
N PHE A 163 43.59 15.83 -12.40
CA PHE A 163 43.86 16.43 -13.71
C PHE A 163 44.26 17.92 -13.63
N GLY A 164 44.67 18.41 -12.47
CA GLY A 164 45.24 19.76 -12.31
C GLY A 164 44.22 20.90 -12.27
N LYS A 165 42.91 20.61 -12.27
CA LYS A 165 41.90 21.64 -11.98
C LYS A 165 41.87 21.88 -10.48
N LYS A 166 42.33 23.05 -10.04
CA LYS A 166 42.03 23.52 -8.68
C LYS A 166 40.53 23.76 -8.59
N LEU A 167 39.85 23.00 -7.75
CA LEU A 167 38.47 23.28 -7.39
C LEU A 167 38.41 24.71 -6.83
N ILE A 168 37.45 25.49 -7.34
CA ILE A 168 37.12 26.78 -6.76
C ILE A 168 36.64 26.48 -5.35
N GLU A 169 37.46 26.78 -4.33
CA GLU A 169 36.98 26.73 -2.96
C GLU A 169 35.78 27.71 -2.89
N PRO A 170 34.57 27.22 -2.56
CA PRO A 170 33.46 28.12 -2.36
C PRO A 170 33.92 29.10 -1.27
N ASN A 171 33.92 30.39 -1.61
CA ASN A 171 34.33 31.45 -0.71
C ASN A 171 33.70 31.15 0.66
N LYS A 172 34.53 30.87 1.67
CA LYS A 172 34.09 30.56 3.04
C LYS A 172 33.46 31.82 3.63
N LYS A 173 32.30 32.22 3.13
CA LYS A 173 31.35 32.97 3.93
C LYS A 173 30.95 31.98 4.99
N SER A 174 31.59 32.07 6.16
CA SER A 174 31.07 31.51 7.38
C SER A 174 29.61 31.92 7.42
N PHE A 175 28.70 30.96 7.29
CA PHE A 175 27.33 31.19 7.71
C PHE A 175 27.45 31.52 9.18
N GLU A 176 27.35 32.79 9.53
CA GLU A 176 27.18 33.20 10.92
C GLU A 176 25.88 32.54 11.36
N ILE A 177 25.99 31.47 12.14
CA ILE A 177 24.84 30.83 12.77
C ILE A 177 24.33 31.86 13.77
N LYS A 178 23.38 32.67 13.31
CA LYS A 178 22.71 33.64 14.16
C LYS A 178 21.93 32.84 15.19
N ASN A 179 22.24 33.03 16.47
CA ASN A 179 21.49 32.38 17.54
C ASN A 179 20.03 32.80 17.43
N ILE A 180 19.16 31.87 17.04
CA ILE A 180 17.73 32.09 16.90
C ILE A 180 17.20 32.34 18.32
N SER A 181 16.89 33.59 18.62
CA SER A 181 16.22 33.97 19.86
C SER A 181 14.72 33.74 19.68
N LEU A 182 14.07 33.10 20.66
CA LEU A 182 12.60 32.99 20.70
C LEU A 182 11.90 34.37 20.63
N ARG A 183 12.62 35.45 20.92
CA ARG A 183 12.14 36.83 20.83
C ARG A 183 12.02 37.35 19.38
N GLU A 184 12.66 36.69 18.41
CA GLU A 184 12.53 36.98 16.97
C GLU A 184 11.35 36.22 16.33
N PHE A 185 10.61 35.40 17.09
CA PHE A 185 9.45 34.67 16.61
C PHE A 185 8.32 35.65 16.25
N ARG A 186 8.00 35.73 14.96
CA ARG A 186 6.91 36.56 14.46
C ARG A 186 5.58 35.78 14.52
N PRO A 187 4.49 36.36 15.04
CA PRO A 187 3.20 35.68 15.16
C PRO A 187 2.64 35.19 13.82
N GLN A 188 3.08 35.77 12.69
CA GLN A 188 2.78 35.29 11.34
C GLN A 188 3.19 33.82 11.09
N TYR A 189 4.19 33.30 11.78
CA TYR A 189 4.58 31.89 11.67
C TYR A 189 3.52 30.95 12.26
N ILE A 190 2.76 31.39 13.26
CA ILE A 190 1.62 30.64 13.79
C ILE A 190 0.56 30.49 12.71
N PHE A 191 0.29 31.54 11.91
CA PHE A 191 -0.66 31.44 10.80
C PHE A 191 -0.21 30.42 9.75
N ILE A 192 1.08 30.31 9.46
CA ILE A 192 1.61 29.29 8.55
C ILE A 192 1.37 27.89 9.14
N VAL A 193 1.71 27.68 10.41
CA VAL A 193 1.48 26.39 11.08
C VAL A 193 0.00 26.03 11.11
N LEU A 194 -0.87 26.98 11.45
CA LEU A 194 -2.33 26.78 11.45
C LEU A 194 -2.87 26.50 10.05
N ALA A 195 -2.34 27.15 9.02
CA ALA A 195 -2.72 26.88 7.64
C ALA A 195 -2.32 25.45 7.24
N PHE A 196 -1.11 25.00 7.58
CA PHE A 196 -0.69 23.61 7.35
C PHE A 196 -1.55 22.61 8.14
N MET A 197 -1.88 22.92 9.40
CA MET A 197 -2.77 22.09 10.20
C MET A 197 -4.19 22.02 9.61
N PHE A 198 -4.73 23.15 9.15
CA PHE A 198 -6.04 23.23 8.53
C PHE A 198 -6.07 22.46 7.21
N ILE A 199 -5.08 22.65 6.33
CA ILE A 199 -4.95 21.89 5.08
C ILE A 199 -4.81 20.40 5.38
N GLY A 200 -3.97 20.03 6.34
CA GLY A 200 -3.77 18.65 6.76
C GLY A 200 -5.01 18.00 7.37
N SER A 201 -5.91 18.77 7.99
CA SER A 201 -7.16 18.27 8.57
C SER A 201 -8.34 18.25 7.59
N THR A 202 -8.17 18.75 6.37
CA THR A 202 -9.24 18.75 5.35
C THR A 202 -9.86 17.38 5.06
N PRO A 203 -9.14 16.23 5.03
CA PRO A 203 -9.79 14.95 4.78
C PRO A 203 -10.76 14.55 5.90
N TRP A 204 -10.43 14.89 7.15
CA TRP A 204 -11.31 14.64 8.30
C TRP A 204 -12.55 15.53 8.26
N LEU A 205 -12.36 16.82 7.94
CA LEU A 205 -13.46 17.78 7.77
C LEU A 205 -14.39 17.37 6.61
N ALA A 206 -13.83 16.90 5.50
CA ALA A 206 -14.59 16.47 4.33
C ALA A 206 -15.48 15.25 4.61
N LYS A 207 -15.06 14.33 5.50
CA LYS A 207 -15.85 13.16 5.89
C LYS A 207 -17.20 13.54 6.50
N GLY A 208 -17.28 14.65 7.24
CA GLY A 208 -18.52 15.11 7.86
C GLY A 208 -19.51 15.79 6.91
N ILE A 209 -19.08 16.11 5.69
CA ILE A 209 -19.87 16.89 4.72
C ILE A 209 -20.38 16.01 3.57
N ALA A 210 -19.70 14.92 3.24
CA ALA A 210 -20.08 14.05 2.14
C ALA A 210 -21.28 13.16 2.50
N GLU A 211 -22.36 13.24 1.73
CA GLU A 211 -23.50 12.33 1.85
C GLU A 211 -23.14 10.92 1.32
N PRO A 212 -23.66 9.83 1.94
CA PRO A 212 -23.48 8.49 1.42
C PRO A 212 -24.05 8.36 0.00
N ARG A 213 -23.23 7.86 -0.94
CA ARG A 213 -23.59 7.75 -2.36
C ARG A 213 -24.55 6.59 -2.66
N TYR A 214 -24.44 5.49 -1.91
CA TYR A 214 -25.20 4.26 -2.13
C TYR A 214 -26.15 4.06 -0.95
N THR A 215 -27.41 4.41 -1.14
CA THR A 215 -28.46 4.40 -0.10
C THR A 215 -29.74 3.72 -0.57
N ALA A 216 -29.73 3.12 -1.77
CA ALA A 216 -30.88 2.44 -2.32
C ALA A 216 -31.28 1.27 -1.41
N SER A 217 -32.59 1.13 -1.16
CA SER A 217 -33.09 -0.02 -0.41
C SER A 217 -33.01 -1.29 -1.26
N GLN A 218 -33.00 -2.45 -0.61
CA GLN A 218 -33.07 -3.75 -1.31
C GLN A 218 -34.23 -3.80 -2.31
N ASN A 219 -35.40 -3.22 -1.97
CA ASN A 219 -36.55 -3.18 -2.86
C ASN A 219 -36.31 -2.30 -4.10
N ASP A 220 -35.60 -1.18 -3.94
CA ASP A 220 -35.24 -0.30 -5.07
C ASP A 220 -34.27 -1.00 -6.01
N LEU A 221 -33.30 -1.73 -5.46
CA LEU A 221 -32.34 -2.51 -6.24
C LEU A 221 -33.02 -3.66 -7.01
N ILE A 222 -33.98 -4.35 -6.37
CA ILE A 222 -34.81 -5.37 -7.03
C ILE A 222 -35.61 -4.74 -8.18
N ALA A 223 -36.23 -3.59 -7.97
CA ALA A 223 -36.98 -2.88 -9.01
C ALA A 223 -36.08 -2.45 -10.19
N GLN A 224 -34.85 -2.03 -9.92
CA GLN A 224 -33.87 -1.72 -10.96
C GLN A 224 -33.48 -2.96 -11.78
N LEU A 225 -33.30 -4.11 -11.15
CA LEU A 225 -33.06 -5.38 -11.86
C LEU A 225 -34.29 -5.85 -12.64
N GLU A 226 -35.49 -5.66 -12.10
CA GLU A 226 -36.76 -5.98 -12.76
C GLU A 226 -36.95 -5.17 -14.05
N SER A 227 -36.68 -3.86 -14.03
CA SER A 227 -36.71 -3.01 -15.23
C SER A 227 -35.69 -3.42 -16.31
N ASN A 228 -34.69 -4.22 -15.90
CA ASN A 228 -33.61 -4.73 -16.72
C ASN A 228 -33.83 -6.17 -17.21
N GLY A 229 -35.05 -6.70 -17.03
CA GLY A 229 -35.50 -7.97 -17.62
C GLY A 229 -35.42 -9.18 -16.70
N TYR A 230 -35.07 -9.00 -15.42
CA TYR A 230 -35.07 -10.09 -14.44
C TYR A 230 -36.45 -10.26 -13.80
N ASN A 231 -36.83 -11.51 -13.47
CA ASN A 231 -38.08 -11.78 -12.78
C ASN A 231 -37.93 -11.48 -11.28
N ARG A 232 -38.79 -10.60 -10.76
CA ARG A 232 -38.82 -10.23 -9.34
C ARG A 232 -38.92 -11.44 -8.41
N VAL A 233 -39.76 -12.41 -8.75
CA VAL A 233 -39.98 -13.62 -7.94
C VAL A 233 -38.71 -14.46 -7.84
N GLU A 234 -37.94 -14.55 -8.92
CA GLU A 234 -36.67 -15.28 -8.94
C GLU A 234 -35.60 -14.57 -8.11
N ILE A 235 -35.53 -13.23 -8.19
CA ILE A 235 -34.60 -12.45 -7.37
C ILE A 235 -34.94 -12.58 -5.88
N GLU A 236 -36.21 -12.44 -5.51
CA GLU A 236 -36.66 -12.57 -4.13
C GLU A 236 -36.43 -14.00 -3.60
N SER A 237 -36.67 -15.02 -4.43
CA SER A 237 -36.36 -16.41 -4.09
C SER A 237 -34.86 -16.63 -3.91
N PHE A 238 -34.01 -16.04 -4.75
CA PHE A 238 -32.55 -16.12 -4.60
C PHE A 238 -32.10 -15.44 -3.30
N LEU A 239 -32.58 -14.23 -3.01
CA LEU A 239 -32.25 -13.46 -1.80
C LEU A 239 -32.79 -14.08 -0.50
N SER A 240 -33.73 -15.02 -0.58
CA SER A 240 -34.21 -15.77 0.59
C SER A 240 -33.21 -16.83 1.09
N GLN A 241 -32.18 -17.15 0.30
CA GLN A 241 -31.14 -18.10 0.68
C GLN A 241 -30.19 -17.48 1.72
N PRO A 242 -29.67 -18.26 2.69
CA PRO A 242 -28.91 -17.74 3.83
C PRO A 242 -27.58 -17.04 3.47
N ASN A 243 -27.05 -17.25 2.26
CA ASN A 243 -25.79 -16.67 1.79
C ASN A 243 -25.96 -15.75 0.57
N ALA A 244 -27.20 -15.43 0.17
CA ALA A 244 -27.45 -14.57 -0.97
C ALA A 244 -27.57 -13.10 -0.52
N LEU A 245 -27.01 -12.19 -1.32
CA LEU A 245 -27.17 -10.76 -1.09
C LEU A 245 -27.17 -9.97 -2.41
N ILE A 246 -27.74 -8.77 -2.31
CA ILE A 246 -27.71 -7.75 -3.35
C ILE A 246 -26.84 -6.59 -2.88
N ILE A 247 -25.91 -6.15 -3.72
CA ILE A 247 -24.93 -5.11 -3.40
C ILE A 247 -25.05 -4.02 -4.45
N GLU A 248 -25.20 -2.78 -4.01
CA GLU A 248 -24.98 -1.59 -4.84
C GLU A 248 -23.60 -0.99 -4.49
N GLY A 249 -22.82 -0.62 -5.49
CA GLY A 249 -21.56 0.07 -5.25
C GLY A 249 -20.74 0.36 -6.50
N ARG A 250 -19.50 0.82 -6.30
CA ARG A 250 -18.57 1.08 -7.40
C ARG A 250 -17.70 -0.13 -7.69
N LEU A 251 -17.67 -0.55 -8.94
CA LEU A 251 -16.78 -1.59 -9.42
C LEU A 251 -15.36 -1.04 -9.63
N LEU A 252 -14.34 -1.71 -9.07
CA LEU A 252 -12.93 -1.35 -9.20
C LEU A 252 -12.04 -2.56 -9.50
N TYR A 253 -11.04 -2.33 -10.33
CA TYR A 253 -9.99 -3.23 -10.79
C TYR A 253 -10.48 -4.53 -11.45
N PRO A 254 -11.39 -4.47 -12.45
CA PRO A 254 -11.79 -5.66 -13.18
C PRO A 254 -10.60 -6.29 -13.87
N ARG A 255 -10.39 -7.58 -13.60
CA ARG A 255 -9.31 -8.37 -14.18
C ARG A 255 -9.83 -9.75 -14.53
N PHE A 256 -9.60 -10.16 -15.77
CA PHE A 256 -9.86 -11.52 -16.21
C PHE A 256 -8.65 -12.39 -15.87
N TYR A 257 -8.91 -13.56 -15.27
CA TYR A 257 -7.93 -14.60 -15.02
C TYR A 257 -8.39 -15.88 -15.68
N ARG A 258 -7.50 -16.55 -16.40
CA ARG A 258 -7.73 -17.92 -16.84
C ARG A 258 -7.63 -18.86 -15.64
N ARG A 259 -8.04 -20.10 -15.87
CA ARG A 259 -7.80 -21.21 -14.94
C ARG A 259 -6.31 -21.24 -14.56
N THR A 260 -6.02 -21.44 -13.27
CA THR A 260 -4.69 -21.42 -12.65
C THR A 260 -3.96 -20.07 -12.68
N GLU A 261 -4.58 -19.00 -13.17
CA GLU A 261 -4.05 -17.65 -13.08
C GLU A 261 -4.62 -16.90 -11.87
N GLY A 262 -3.85 -15.95 -11.35
CA GLY A 262 -4.17 -15.10 -10.20
C GLY A 262 -2.97 -14.23 -9.84
N LEU A 263 -3.15 -13.34 -8.86
CA LEU A 263 -2.03 -12.61 -8.26
C LEU A 263 -1.28 -13.52 -7.30
N SER A 264 -0.02 -13.81 -7.62
CA SER A 264 0.95 -14.36 -6.68
C SER A 264 1.43 -13.22 -5.78
N SER A 265 0.90 -13.15 -4.56
CA SER A 265 1.50 -12.34 -3.50
C SER A 265 1.38 -13.08 -2.19
N THR A 266 2.07 -12.62 -1.14
CA THR A 266 2.03 -13.29 0.17
C THR A 266 0.62 -13.34 0.76
N ASN A 267 -0.22 -12.34 0.47
CA ASN A 267 -1.61 -12.25 0.88
C ASN A 267 -2.42 -11.59 -0.25
N PRO A 268 -2.72 -12.33 -1.33
CA PRO A 268 -3.48 -11.77 -2.42
C PRO A 268 -4.89 -11.47 -1.91
N TRP A 269 -5.49 -10.40 -2.43
CA TRP A 269 -6.90 -10.18 -2.17
C TRP A 269 -7.69 -11.41 -2.65
N PRO A 270 -8.63 -11.94 -1.85
CA PRO A 270 -9.28 -13.22 -2.14
C PRO A 270 -9.87 -13.32 -3.55
N ALA A 271 -10.47 -12.24 -4.06
CA ALA A 271 -10.99 -12.17 -5.43
C ALA A 271 -9.90 -12.41 -6.50
N TYR A 272 -8.65 -12.02 -6.24
CA TYR A 272 -7.53 -12.12 -7.18
C TYR A 272 -6.59 -13.30 -6.90
N ALA A 273 -6.82 -14.08 -5.86
CA ALA A 273 -6.01 -15.27 -5.57
C ALA A 273 -6.10 -16.29 -6.71
N VAL A 274 -5.08 -17.15 -6.88
CA VAL A 274 -5.07 -18.22 -7.89
C VAL A 274 -6.26 -19.16 -7.66
N LYS A 275 -7.06 -19.39 -8.72
CA LYS A 275 -8.16 -20.38 -8.73
C LYS A 275 -8.03 -21.28 -9.94
N ASP A 276 -8.62 -22.45 -9.87
CA ASP A 276 -8.58 -23.51 -10.87
C ASP A 276 -9.60 -23.30 -12.03
N PHE A 277 -10.46 -22.28 -11.96
CA PHE A 277 -11.39 -21.91 -13.03
C PHE A 277 -11.17 -20.48 -13.57
N ALA A 278 -11.65 -20.24 -14.79
CA ALA A 278 -11.62 -18.94 -15.45
C ALA A 278 -12.69 -18.01 -14.88
N ARG A 279 -12.32 -16.76 -14.61
CA ARG A 279 -13.18 -15.79 -13.93
C ARG A 279 -12.77 -14.36 -14.22
N LEU A 280 -13.72 -13.46 -14.04
CA LEU A 280 -13.46 -12.04 -13.94
C LEU A 280 -13.60 -11.60 -12.48
N SER A 281 -12.55 -11.03 -11.94
CA SER A 281 -12.48 -10.62 -10.53
C SER A 281 -12.44 -9.10 -10.43
N PHE A 282 -13.09 -8.55 -9.41
CA PHE A 282 -13.12 -7.12 -9.14
C PHE A 282 -13.48 -6.85 -7.68
N LEU A 283 -13.32 -5.59 -7.26
CA LEU A 283 -13.87 -5.11 -6.00
C LEU A 283 -15.16 -4.35 -6.26
N VAL A 284 -16.11 -4.46 -5.33
CA VAL A 284 -17.22 -3.52 -5.22
C VAL A 284 -17.06 -2.76 -3.91
N ILE A 285 -17.09 -1.43 -3.98
CA ILE A 285 -16.93 -0.57 -2.80
C ILE A 285 -18.17 0.31 -2.61
N ASN A 286 -18.74 0.25 -1.42
CA ASN A 286 -19.72 1.19 -0.88
C ASN A 286 -19.27 1.63 0.53
N GLU A 287 -20.11 1.51 1.57
CA GLU A 287 -19.69 1.61 2.98
C GLU A 287 -18.72 0.48 3.37
N ASN A 288 -18.84 -0.66 2.71
CA ASN A 288 -17.99 -1.84 2.86
C ASN A 288 -17.19 -2.11 1.57
N ARG A 289 -16.22 -3.01 1.71
CA ARG A 289 -15.46 -3.58 0.57
C ARG A 289 -15.93 -5.02 0.35
N TYR A 290 -16.25 -5.35 -0.89
CA TYR A 290 -16.60 -6.70 -1.32
C TYR A 290 -15.61 -7.21 -2.37
N ASP A 291 -15.00 -8.37 -2.10
CA ASP A 291 -14.13 -9.07 -3.04
C ASP A 291 -14.98 -10.00 -3.92
N VAL A 292 -15.23 -9.59 -5.16
CA VAL A 292 -16.20 -10.24 -6.04
C VAL A 292 -15.52 -11.07 -7.13
N ILE A 293 -16.01 -12.29 -7.32
CA ILE A 293 -15.62 -13.20 -8.40
C ILE A 293 -16.84 -13.44 -9.29
N PHE A 294 -16.70 -13.20 -10.58
CA PHE A 294 -17.68 -13.53 -11.61
C PHE A 294 -17.15 -14.68 -12.47
N PRO A 295 -17.58 -15.93 -12.22
CA PRO A 295 -17.15 -17.08 -13.02
C PRO A 295 -17.57 -16.90 -14.48
N THR A 296 -16.61 -16.94 -15.40
CA THR A 296 -16.88 -16.81 -16.84
C THR A 296 -15.68 -17.31 -17.64
N ARG A 297 -15.95 -17.90 -18.80
CA ARG A 297 -14.92 -18.23 -19.80
C ARG A 297 -14.73 -17.11 -20.81
N GLU A 298 -15.68 -16.16 -20.87
CA GLU A 298 -15.68 -15.05 -21.80
C GLU A 298 -15.01 -13.81 -21.18
N ILE A 299 -14.35 -13.03 -22.03
CA ILE A 299 -13.69 -11.80 -21.63
C ILE A 299 -14.70 -10.65 -21.81
N TYR A 300 -15.32 -10.24 -20.71
CA TYR A 300 -16.17 -9.06 -20.67
C TYR A 300 -15.36 -7.81 -20.33
N ASN A 301 -15.69 -6.67 -20.97
CA ASN A 301 -15.07 -5.39 -20.68
C ASN A 301 -15.86 -4.65 -19.58
N PHE A 302 -15.67 -5.07 -18.33
CA PHE A 302 -16.28 -4.36 -17.19
C PHE A 302 -15.60 -3.00 -17.02
N GLN A 303 -16.39 -1.93 -17.05
CA GLN A 303 -15.86 -0.57 -16.97
C GLN A 303 -15.32 -0.28 -15.55
N GLN A 304 -14.05 0.14 -15.48
CA GLN A 304 -13.44 0.61 -14.24
C GLN A 304 -14.19 1.82 -13.68
N GLY A 305 -14.58 1.76 -12.41
CA GLY A 305 -15.19 2.88 -11.69
C GLY A 305 -16.66 3.10 -12.02
N ALA A 306 -17.32 2.18 -12.74
CA ALA A 306 -18.75 2.22 -12.97
C ALA A 306 -19.53 1.82 -11.71
N ASP A 307 -20.73 2.37 -11.57
CA ASP A 307 -21.65 2.00 -10.51
C ASP A 307 -22.41 0.73 -10.96
N VAL A 308 -22.52 -0.26 -10.08
CA VAL A 308 -23.05 -1.59 -10.39
C VAL A 308 -23.98 -2.11 -9.30
N ILE A 309 -24.94 -2.94 -9.72
CA ILE A 309 -25.72 -3.80 -8.83
C ILE A 309 -25.24 -5.24 -9.03
N VAL A 310 -24.88 -5.91 -7.95
CA VAL A 310 -24.40 -7.28 -7.95
C VAL A 310 -25.30 -8.16 -7.11
N LEU A 311 -25.84 -9.22 -7.71
CA LEU A 311 -26.40 -10.36 -6.95
C LEU A 311 -25.29 -11.39 -6.77
N ALA A 312 -24.98 -11.72 -5.52
CA ALA A 312 -23.89 -12.63 -5.21
C ALA A 312 -24.27 -13.61 -4.11
N CYS A 313 -23.58 -14.75 -4.13
CA CYS A 313 -23.53 -15.67 -3.01
C CYS A 313 -22.24 -15.43 -2.23
N GLN A 314 -22.34 -15.29 -0.91
CA GLN A 314 -21.19 -15.22 -0.02
C GLN A 314 -20.67 -16.62 0.28
N PHE A 315 -19.36 -16.80 0.11
CA PHE A 315 -18.63 -17.98 0.58
C PHE A 315 -17.37 -17.49 1.28
N ASP A 316 -17.27 -17.76 2.59
CA ASP A 316 -16.28 -17.16 3.49
C ASP A 316 -16.25 -15.61 3.36
N ASN A 317 -15.13 -15.08 2.87
CA ASN A 317 -14.88 -13.65 2.65
C ASN A 317 -14.96 -13.24 1.17
N VAL A 318 -15.52 -14.09 0.31
CA VAL A 318 -15.59 -13.89 -1.15
C VAL A 318 -17.03 -13.92 -1.63
N PHE A 319 -17.33 -13.08 -2.62
CA PHE A 319 -18.67 -12.92 -3.17
C PHE A 319 -18.70 -13.43 -4.61
N TYR A 320 -19.38 -14.55 -4.83
CA TYR A 320 -19.55 -15.15 -6.15
C TYR A 320 -20.75 -14.51 -6.84
N ALA A 321 -20.48 -13.58 -7.75
CA ALA A 321 -21.50 -12.86 -8.49
C ALA A 321 -22.23 -13.80 -9.47
N ARG A 322 -23.56 -13.85 -9.32
CA ARG A 322 -24.50 -14.46 -10.26
C ARG A 322 -24.92 -13.47 -11.33
N VAL A 323 -25.21 -12.23 -10.93
CA VAL A 323 -25.58 -11.14 -11.83
C VAL A 323 -24.73 -9.92 -11.53
N VAL A 324 -24.27 -9.26 -12.58
CA VAL A 324 -23.65 -7.94 -12.54
C VAL A 324 -24.39 -7.03 -13.51
N ASN A 325 -25.02 -5.99 -12.99
CA ASN A 325 -25.82 -5.02 -13.74
C ASN A 325 -25.13 -3.64 -13.69
N PHE A 326 -24.93 -3.04 -14.85
CA PHE A 326 -24.36 -1.68 -15.04
C PHE A 326 -25.45 -0.65 -15.36
N GLY A 327 -26.71 -0.95 -15.06
CA GLY A 327 -27.89 -0.16 -15.44
C GLY A 327 -28.32 -0.33 -16.91
N ASN A 328 -27.38 -0.35 -17.85
CA ASN A 328 -27.64 -0.52 -19.29
C ASN A 328 -27.20 -1.87 -19.87
N GLN A 329 -26.42 -2.65 -19.11
CA GLN A 329 -25.86 -3.93 -19.51
C GLN A 329 -25.88 -4.90 -18.33
N ASN A 330 -26.27 -6.14 -18.60
CA ASN A 330 -26.42 -7.19 -17.60
C ASN A 330 -25.61 -8.41 -17.99
N PHE A 331 -24.89 -8.95 -17.02
CA PHE A 331 -24.08 -10.15 -17.19
C PHE A 331 -24.50 -11.17 -16.14
N GLN A 332 -24.76 -12.39 -16.59
CA GLN A 332 -25.17 -13.48 -15.71
C GLN A 332 -24.21 -14.66 -15.88
N SER A 333 -23.65 -15.14 -14.76
CA SER A 333 -22.70 -16.27 -14.76
C SER A 333 -23.38 -17.62 -14.60
N ALA A 334 -24.50 -17.68 -13.87
CA ALA A 334 -25.29 -18.88 -13.64
C ALA A 334 -26.76 -18.52 -13.33
N PRO A 335 -27.72 -19.47 -13.47
CA PRO A 335 -29.12 -19.27 -13.10
C PRO A 335 -29.30 -18.81 -11.65
N LEU A 336 -30.31 -17.97 -11.39
CA LEU A 336 -30.70 -17.56 -10.03
C LEU A 336 -31.40 -18.67 -9.24
N THR A 337 -31.79 -19.76 -9.91
CA THR A 337 -32.35 -20.96 -9.29
C THR A 337 -31.30 -21.82 -8.58
N ASP A 338 -30.02 -21.63 -8.90
CA ASP A 338 -28.94 -22.41 -8.32
C ASP A 338 -28.69 -22.00 -6.87
N ASP A 339 -28.58 -22.99 -5.98
CA ASP A 339 -28.33 -22.75 -4.56
C ASP A 339 -26.91 -22.21 -4.33
N CYS A 340 -26.79 -21.16 -3.51
CA CYS A 340 -25.53 -20.62 -3.04
C CYS A 340 -24.69 -21.65 -2.25
N SER A 341 -25.32 -22.70 -1.70
CA SER A 341 -24.62 -23.80 -1.02
C SER A 341 -23.78 -24.68 -1.96
N LEU A 342 -24.06 -24.67 -3.27
CA LEU A 342 -23.37 -25.49 -4.27
C LEU A 342 -22.07 -24.87 -4.78
N ILE A 343 -21.73 -23.65 -4.32
CA ILE A 343 -20.45 -23.04 -4.65
C ILE A 343 -19.36 -23.81 -3.92
N THR A 344 -18.69 -24.66 -4.68
CA THR A 344 -17.49 -25.35 -4.24
C THR A 344 -16.30 -24.68 -4.90
N ASP A 345 -15.24 -24.49 -4.14
CA ASP A 345 -13.98 -23.85 -4.54
C ASP A 345 -13.14 -24.77 -5.47
N ASN A 346 -13.80 -25.63 -6.25
CA ASN A 346 -13.23 -26.80 -6.90
C ASN A 346 -12.74 -26.58 -8.32
#